data_AF-A0A433Y6V0-F1
#
_entry.id   AF-A0A433Y6V0-F1
#
_cell.length_a   1.000
_cell.length_b   1.000
_cell.length_c   1.000
_cell.angle_alpha   90.00
_cell.angle_beta   90.00
_cell.angle_gamma   90.00
#
_symmetry.space_group_name_H-M   'P 1'
#
loop_
_entity.id
_entity.type
_entity.pdbx_description
1 polymer ?
#
loop_
_entity_poly.entity_id
_entity_poly.type
_entity_poly.pdbx_seq_one_letter_code
_entity_poly.pdbx_strand_id
1 'polypeptide(L)'
;MPEKVDKAWIDLNIKHIDRIKSVTSKYALLNAPEEMDQIHAAYIESANMFSTSLTSMADALTSGDNAALQNSYTDLLRAQDYWNYAYALLQSVADVPLNGGDGTITSDDLKSLDKKAGIDRDSVLNNISKDGRELAGEWGKRKADGSIDVIVVFREDGAYEGYGSNEYPNKDDAMIGTWSYDYITRSLNIVNDTVYSSGVEVDVVRPSMTMEIQSFNGSEIQMMDVDSLNTFKYEKNN
;
A
#
# COMPACT_ATOMS: atom_id res chain seq x y z
N MET A 1 -31.80 -8.53 -21.59
CA MET A 1 -32.28 -8.79 -20.22
C MET A 1 -31.10 -9.33 -19.44
N PRO A 2 -30.68 -8.74 -18.31
CA PRO A 2 -29.70 -9.38 -17.46
C PRO A 2 -30.32 -10.69 -16.96
N GLU A 3 -29.60 -11.81 -17.11
CA GLU A 3 -30.02 -13.08 -16.53
C GLU A 3 -30.31 -12.88 -15.05
N LYS A 4 -31.50 -13.29 -14.60
CA LYS A 4 -31.77 -13.39 -13.16
C LYS A 4 -30.73 -14.32 -12.57
N VAL A 5 -29.89 -13.78 -11.69
CA VAL A 5 -28.93 -14.55 -10.91
C VAL A 5 -29.70 -15.69 -10.23
N ASP A 6 -29.23 -16.93 -10.42
CA ASP A 6 -29.89 -18.13 -9.89
C ASP A 6 -29.91 -18.08 -8.36
N LYS A 7 -31.08 -18.35 -7.76
CA LYS A 7 -31.24 -18.44 -6.31
C LYS A 7 -30.29 -19.47 -5.70
N ALA A 8 -30.04 -20.59 -6.40
CA ALA A 8 -29.09 -21.60 -5.94
C ALA A 8 -27.65 -21.05 -5.86
N TRP A 9 -27.29 -20.13 -6.76
CA TRP A 9 -25.99 -19.46 -6.73
C TRP A 9 -25.90 -18.47 -5.56
N ILE A 10 -26.96 -17.70 -5.29
CA ILE A 10 -27.01 -16.78 -4.14
C ILE A 10 -26.86 -17.57 -2.84
N ASP A 11 -27.65 -18.64 -2.67
CA ASP A 11 -27.63 -19.49 -1.47
C ASP A 11 -26.25 -20.14 -1.24
N LEU A 12 -25.56 -20.53 -2.32
CA LEU A 12 -24.21 -21.08 -2.24
C LEU A 12 -23.19 -20.03 -1.76
N ASN A 13 -23.25 -18.81 -2.32
CA ASN A 13 -22.35 -17.73 -1.93
C ASN A 13 -22.57 -17.31 -0.47
N ILE A 14 -23.82 -17.22 0.00
CA ILE A 14 -24.12 -16.92 1.41
C ILE A 14 -23.49 -17.97 2.33
N LYS A 15 -23.55 -19.27 1.99
CA LYS A 15 -22.88 -20.32 2.78
C LYS A 15 -21.36 -20.16 2.84
N HIS A 16 -20.74 -19.73 1.74
CA HIS A 16 -19.30 -19.45 1.73
C HIS A 16 -18.94 -18.26 2.60
N ILE A 17 -19.73 -17.18 2.53
CA ILE A 17 -19.62 -15.98 3.36
C ILE A 17 -19.71 -16.37 4.84
N ASP A 18 -20.73 -17.13 5.24
CA ASP A 18 -20.92 -17.56 6.64
C ASP A 18 -19.75 -18.40 7.16
N ARG A 19 -19.18 -19.26 6.31
CA ARG A 19 -17.99 -20.03 6.67
C ARG A 19 -16.79 -19.14 6.92
N ILE A 20 -16.57 -18.11 6.10
CA ILE A 20 -15.46 -17.16 6.29
C ILE A 20 -15.67 -16.35 7.57
N LYS A 21 -16.89 -15.85 7.82
CA LYS A 21 -17.25 -15.13 9.06
C LYS A 21 -17.00 -15.96 10.32
N SER A 22 -17.30 -17.26 10.26
CA SER A 22 -17.02 -18.19 11.37
C SER A 22 -15.52 -18.34 11.66
N VAL A 23 -14.65 -18.18 10.65
CA VAL A 23 -13.19 -18.21 10.85
C VAL A 23 -12.70 -16.87 11.40
N THR A 24 -13.13 -15.75 10.81
CA THR A 24 -12.65 -14.42 11.23
C THR A 24 -13.07 -14.08 12.65
N SER A 25 -14.29 -14.43 13.06
CA SER A 25 -14.77 -14.24 14.44
C SER A 25 -13.93 -14.94 15.52
N LYS A 26 -13.17 -16.00 15.17
CA LYS A 26 -12.29 -16.68 16.14
C LYS A 26 -11.09 -15.84 16.55
N TYR A 27 -10.66 -14.88 15.71
CA TYR A 27 -9.56 -13.98 16.05
C TYR A 27 -9.86 -13.14 17.28
N ALA A 28 -11.11 -12.68 17.44
CA ALA A 28 -11.58 -11.94 18.60
C ALA A 28 -11.57 -12.74 19.92
N LEU A 29 -11.41 -14.07 19.85
CA LEU A 29 -11.34 -14.96 21.01
C LEU A 29 -9.90 -15.30 21.39
N LEU A 30 -8.91 -14.91 20.59
CA LEU A 30 -7.51 -15.15 20.90
C LEU A 30 -7.07 -14.18 22.00
N ASN A 31 -6.36 -14.69 22.99
CA ASN A 31 -5.69 -13.86 23.99
C ASN A 31 -4.20 -13.80 23.62
N ALA A 32 -3.76 -12.66 23.08
CA ALA A 32 -2.36 -12.48 22.71
C ALA A 32 -1.51 -12.14 23.95
N PRO A 33 -0.22 -12.53 23.97
CA PRO A 33 0.74 -11.96 24.91
C PRO A 33 0.86 -10.45 24.73
N GLU A 34 1.16 -9.71 25.81
CA GLU A 34 1.27 -8.23 25.81
C GLU A 34 2.24 -7.71 24.74
N GLU A 35 3.34 -8.42 24.52
CA GLU A 35 4.36 -8.14 23.50
C GLU A 35 3.80 -8.14 22.06
N MET A 36 2.62 -8.76 21.85
CA MET A 36 1.96 -8.92 20.55
C MET A 36 0.68 -8.09 20.43
N ASP A 37 0.38 -7.21 21.39
CA ASP A 37 -0.89 -6.47 21.44
C ASP A 37 -1.15 -5.65 20.17
N GLN A 38 -0.11 -5.00 19.62
CA GLN A 38 -0.25 -4.24 18.37
C GLN A 38 -0.59 -5.14 17.18
N ILE A 39 0.08 -6.29 17.06
CA ILE A 39 -0.16 -7.26 15.99
C ILE A 39 -1.57 -7.84 16.13
N HIS A 40 -1.95 -8.21 17.35
CA HIS A 40 -3.27 -8.72 17.65
C HIS A 40 -4.36 -7.71 17.32
N ALA A 41 -4.22 -6.45 17.75
CA ALA A 41 -5.16 -5.38 17.44
C ALA A 41 -5.35 -5.20 15.92
N ALA A 42 -4.29 -5.27 15.12
CA ALA A 42 -4.38 -5.20 13.66
C ALA A 42 -5.15 -6.40 13.06
N TYR A 43 -4.94 -7.62 13.59
CA TYR A 43 -5.74 -8.79 13.20
C TYR A 43 -7.21 -8.67 13.58
N ILE A 44 -7.51 -8.13 14.77
CA ILE A 44 -8.90 -7.88 15.19
C ILE A 44 -9.59 -6.87 14.27
N GLU A 45 -8.90 -5.77 13.93
CA GLU A 45 -9.44 -4.78 13.00
C GLU A 45 -9.76 -5.41 11.65
N SER A 46 -8.81 -6.16 11.07
CA SER A 46 -9.03 -6.91 9.83
C SER A 46 -10.24 -7.86 9.93
N ALA A 47 -10.34 -8.63 11.00
CA ALA A 47 -11.44 -9.59 11.21
C ALA A 47 -12.81 -8.90 11.32
N ASN A 48 -12.88 -7.75 11.99
CA ASN A 48 -14.08 -6.92 12.10
C ASN A 48 -14.50 -6.34 10.75
N MET A 49 -13.53 -5.84 9.97
CA MET A 49 -13.77 -5.36 8.60
C MET A 49 -14.31 -6.49 7.72
N PHE A 50 -13.64 -7.65 7.70
CA PHE A 50 -14.13 -8.82 6.97
C PHE A 50 -15.56 -9.18 7.35
N SER A 51 -15.86 -9.26 8.66
CA SER A 51 -17.21 -9.61 9.14
C SER A 51 -18.27 -8.61 8.63
N THR A 52 -17.96 -7.32 8.66
CA THR A 52 -18.86 -6.25 8.22
C THR A 52 -19.07 -6.31 6.72
N SER A 53 -17.99 -6.32 5.93
CA SER A 53 -18.05 -6.32 4.46
C SER A 53 -18.71 -7.60 3.92
N LEU A 54 -18.44 -8.76 4.52
CA LEU A 54 -19.09 -10.03 4.18
C LEU A 54 -20.59 -10.00 4.45
N THR A 55 -21.01 -9.33 5.52
CA THR A 55 -22.44 -9.13 5.82
C THR A 55 -23.09 -8.24 4.77
N SER A 56 -22.49 -7.09 4.47
CA SER A 56 -22.96 -6.19 3.40
C SER A 56 -23.00 -6.88 2.03
N MET A 57 -22.02 -7.74 1.73
CA MET A 57 -22.00 -8.54 0.52
C MET A 57 -23.18 -9.52 0.43
N ALA A 58 -23.49 -10.24 1.51
CA ALA A 58 -24.64 -11.14 1.56
C ALA A 58 -25.98 -10.41 1.38
N ASP A 59 -26.13 -9.24 1.99
CA ASP A 59 -27.31 -8.39 1.87
C ASP A 59 -27.46 -7.85 0.43
N ALA A 60 -26.35 -7.43 -0.19
CA ALA A 60 -26.31 -6.96 -1.57
C ALA A 60 -26.65 -8.07 -2.58
N LEU A 61 -26.13 -9.29 -2.37
CA LEU A 61 -26.44 -10.46 -3.19
C LEU A 61 -27.93 -10.82 -3.11
N THR A 62 -28.52 -10.73 -1.92
CA THR A 62 -29.93 -11.05 -1.69
C THR A 62 -30.86 -9.98 -2.28
N SER A 63 -30.47 -8.71 -2.19
CA SER A 63 -31.25 -7.58 -2.70
C SER A 63 -31.05 -7.29 -4.20
N GLY A 64 -29.98 -7.81 -4.80
CA GLY A 64 -29.58 -7.50 -6.17
C GLY A 64 -28.99 -6.10 -6.34
N ASP A 65 -28.49 -5.50 -5.25
CA ASP A 65 -27.86 -4.17 -5.27
C ASP A 65 -26.39 -4.26 -5.70
N ASN A 66 -26.15 -4.03 -6.99
CA ASN A 66 -24.81 -4.08 -7.58
C ASN A 66 -23.86 -3.00 -7.01
N ALA A 67 -24.37 -1.84 -6.60
CA ALA A 67 -23.53 -0.78 -6.05
C ALA A 67 -23.06 -1.16 -4.64
N ALA A 68 -23.98 -1.67 -3.81
CA ALA A 68 -23.62 -2.22 -2.51
C ALA A 68 -22.66 -3.42 -2.63
N LEU A 69 -22.84 -4.27 -3.65
CA LEU A 69 -21.92 -5.38 -3.91
C LEU A 69 -20.51 -4.87 -4.24
N GLN A 70 -20.39 -3.87 -5.12
CA GLN A 70 -19.10 -3.28 -5.46
C GLN A 70 -18.43 -2.61 -4.26
N ASN A 71 -19.18 -1.88 -3.44
CA ASN A 71 -18.65 -1.26 -2.22
C ASN A 71 -18.17 -2.31 -1.22
N SER A 72 -18.93 -3.40 -1.04
CA SER A 72 -18.52 -4.50 -0.15
C SER A 72 -17.21 -5.15 -0.61
N TYR A 73 -16.98 -5.23 -1.92
CA TYR A 73 -15.72 -5.73 -2.47
C TYR A 73 -14.54 -4.79 -2.15
N THR A 74 -14.72 -3.47 -2.30
CA THR A 74 -13.71 -2.49 -1.90
C THR A 74 -13.36 -2.60 -0.41
N ASP A 75 -14.36 -2.76 0.46
CA ASP A 75 -14.13 -2.91 1.89
C ASP A 75 -13.43 -4.23 2.23
N LEU A 76 -13.71 -5.32 1.50
CA LEU A 76 -13.01 -6.60 1.63
C LEU A 76 -11.53 -6.47 1.26
N LEU A 77 -11.20 -5.72 0.20
CA LEU A 77 -9.80 -5.43 -0.14
C LEU A 77 -9.11 -4.68 0.99
N ARG A 78 -9.79 -3.69 1.59
CA ARG A 78 -9.22 -2.98 2.74
C ARG A 78 -9.04 -3.90 3.97
N ALA A 79 -9.97 -4.82 4.22
CA ALA A 79 -9.81 -5.83 5.27
C ALA A 79 -8.58 -6.72 5.03
N GLN A 80 -8.34 -7.08 3.76
CA GLN A 80 -7.15 -7.83 3.33
C GLN A 80 -5.86 -7.02 3.52
N ASP A 81 -5.86 -5.71 3.25
CA ASP A 81 -4.71 -4.86 3.50
C ASP A 81 -4.33 -4.84 4.99
N TYR A 82 -5.31 -4.70 5.88
CA TYR A 82 -5.08 -4.79 7.34
C TYR A 82 -4.54 -6.15 7.77
N TRP A 83 -5.02 -7.24 7.15
CA TRP A 83 -4.50 -8.57 7.39
C TRP A 83 -3.02 -8.68 7.01
N ASN A 84 -2.68 -8.20 5.81
CA ASN A 84 -1.31 -8.20 5.31
C ASN A 84 -0.40 -7.31 6.16
N TYR A 85 -0.92 -6.19 6.66
CA TYR A 85 -0.21 -5.33 7.61
C TYR A 85 0.06 -6.05 8.94
N ALA A 86 -0.94 -6.71 9.53
CA ALA A 86 -0.77 -7.50 10.75
C ALA A 86 0.25 -8.63 10.57
N TYR A 87 0.21 -9.32 9.41
CA TYR A 87 1.17 -10.36 9.08
C TYR A 87 2.60 -9.83 8.90
N ALA A 88 2.75 -8.66 8.27
CA ALA A 88 4.06 -8.01 8.14
C ALA A 88 4.63 -7.58 9.50
N LEU A 89 3.80 -7.08 10.42
CA LEU A 89 4.21 -6.81 11.80
C LEU A 89 4.66 -8.09 12.53
N LEU A 90 3.96 -9.21 12.31
CA LEU A 90 4.36 -10.49 12.89
C LEU A 90 5.72 -10.94 12.35
N GLN A 91 5.94 -10.83 11.04
CA GLN A 91 7.21 -11.16 10.37
C GLN A 91 8.39 -10.29 10.81
N SER A 92 8.16 -9.08 11.34
CA SER A 92 9.25 -8.24 11.83
C SER A 92 9.75 -8.66 13.21
N VAL A 93 8.97 -9.44 13.97
CA VAL A 93 9.31 -9.85 15.35
C VAL A 93 9.42 -11.36 15.54
N ALA A 94 8.92 -12.17 14.60
CA ALA A 94 8.94 -13.61 14.67
C ALA A 94 9.24 -14.23 13.30
N ASP A 95 10.03 -15.29 13.28
CA ASP A 95 10.23 -16.07 12.07
C ASP A 95 9.03 -16.97 11.83
N VAL A 96 8.27 -16.66 10.78
CA VAL A 96 7.07 -17.41 10.39
C VAL A 96 7.29 -18.14 9.06
N PRO A 97 6.87 -19.41 8.94
CA PRO A 97 6.87 -20.10 7.67
C PRO A 97 6.06 -19.36 6.62
N LEU A 98 6.51 -19.37 5.37
CA LEU A 98 5.79 -18.73 4.28
C LEU A 98 4.51 -19.52 3.94
N ASN A 99 3.41 -18.80 3.79
CA ASN A 99 2.15 -19.38 3.30
C ASN A 99 2.36 -20.03 1.93
N GLY A 100 2.09 -21.33 1.82
CA GLY A 100 2.20 -22.10 0.57
C GLY A 100 3.57 -22.70 0.28
N GLY A 101 4.56 -22.53 1.16
CA GLY A 101 5.84 -23.23 1.09
C GLY A 101 5.77 -24.64 1.68
N ASP A 102 6.74 -25.49 1.35
CA ASP A 102 6.93 -26.82 1.96
C ASP A 102 7.56 -26.76 3.37
N GLY A 103 7.74 -25.56 3.91
CA GLY A 103 8.40 -25.30 5.19
C GLY A 103 9.92 -25.14 5.10
N THR A 104 10.51 -25.19 3.90
CA THR A 104 11.97 -25.08 3.71
C THR A 104 12.47 -23.64 3.54
N ILE A 105 11.57 -22.69 3.26
CA ILE A 105 11.89 -21.26 3.09
C ILE A 105 11.12 -20.46 4.15
N THR A 106 11.86 -19.67 4.92
CA THR A 106 11.38 -18.87 6.04
C THR A 106 11.19 -17.40 5.66
N SER A 107 10.63 -16.60 6.57
CA SER A 107 10.54 -15.15 6.39
C SER A 107 11.93 -14.51 6.32
N ASP A 108 12.91 -15.05 7.06
CA ASP A 108 14.30 -14.58 7.03
C ASP A 108 15.01 -14.88 5.69
N ASP A 109 14.72 -16.02 5.07
CA ASP A 109 15.26 -16.36 3.75
C ASP A 109 14.80 -15.36 2.67
N LEU A 110 13.53 -14.95 2.70
CA LEU A 110 13.03 -13.90 1.80
C LEU A 110 13.67 -12.55 2.10
N LYS A 111 13.78 -12.15 3.37
CA LYS A 111 14.44 -10.90 3.76
C LYS A 111 15.88 -10.85 3.23
N SER A 112 16.59 -11.97 3.28
CA SER A 112 17.94 -12.10 2.73
C SER A 112 18.00 -11.88 1.21
N LEU A 113 17.00 -12.38 0.47
CA LEU A 113 16.87 -12.15 -0.97
C LEU A 113 16.48 -10.71 -1.29
N ASP A 114 15.50 -10.16 -0.58
CA ASP A 114 15.03 -8.77 -0.70
C ASP A 114 16.18 -7.78 -0.46
N LYS A 115 16.99 -8.02 0.57
CA LYS A 115 18.15 -7.19 0.89
C LYS A 115 19.16 -7.13 -0.25
N LYS A 116 19.32 -8.21 -1.02
CA LYS A 116 20.19 -8.21 -2.22
C LYS A 116 19.64 -7.31 -3.33
N ALA A 117 18.34 -7.09 -3.39
CA ALA A 117 17.69 -6.15 -4.30
C ALA A 117 17.63 -4.71 -3.76
N GLY A 118 18.07 -4.48 -2.51
CA GLY A 118 17.93 -3.20 -1.80
C GLY A 118 16.57 -3.00 -1.16
N ILE A 119 15.72 -4.04 -1.13
CA ILE A 119 14.43 -3.99 -0.46
C ILE A 119 14.64 -4.26 1.03
N ASP A 120 14.09 -3.38 1.87
CA ASP A 120 14.13 -3.45 3.32
C ASP A 120 12.79 -2.93 3.88
N ARG A 121 11.77 -3.81 3.86
CA ARG A 121 10.41 -3.47 4.32
C ARG A 121 10.33 -3.22 5.83
N ASP A 122 11.26 -3.81 6.60
CA ASP A 122 11.35 -3.57 8.04
C ASP A 122 11.80 -2.12 8.30
N SER A 123 12.72 -1.57 7.50
CA SER A 123 13.10 -0.16 7.58
C SER A 123 11.91 0.79 7.36
N VAL A 124 11.04 0.47 6.40
CA VAL A 124 9.83 1.25 6.11
C VAL A 124 8.89 1.24 7.31
N LEU A 125 8.64 0.06 7.88
CA LEU A 125 7.77 -0.11 9.04
C LEU A 125 8.27 0.66 10.28
N ASN A 126 9.60 0.69 10.48
CA ASN A 126 10.21 1.26 11.67
C ASN A 126 10.48 2.76 11.56
N ASN A 127 10.64 3.31 10.35
CA ASN A 127 11.11 4.67 10.14
C ASN A 127 10.06 5.64 9.59
N ILE A 128 8.88 5.18 9.19
CA ILE A 128 7.80 6.05 8.67
C ILE A 128 6.60 5.95 9.61
N SER A 129 6.19 7.08 10.20
CA SER A 129 4.98 7.08 11.03
C SER A 129 3.70 6.98 10.21
N LYS A 130 2.56 6.74 10.88
CA LYS A 130 1.26 6.58 10.23
C LYS A 130 0.84 7.77 9.35
N ASP A 131 1.32 8.97 9.69
CA ASP A 131 1.08 10.21 8.94
C ASP A 131 2.06 10.42 7.76
N GLY A 132 3.12 9.62 7.66
CA GLY A 132 4.06 9.63 6.54
C GLY A 132 4.95 10.88 6.44
N ARG A 133 4.94 11.77 7.44
CA ARG A 133 5.61 13.07 7.37
C ARG A 133 7.12 12.98 7.09
N GLU A 134 7.77 11.88 7.46
CA GLU A 134 9.21 11.66 7.21
C GLU A 134 9.54 11.61 5.71
N LEU A 135 8.55 11.32 4.86
CA LEU A 135 8.66 11.31 3.41
C LEU A 135 8.75 12.72 2.81
N ALA A 136 8.33 13.76 3.54
CA ALA A 136 8.44 15.12 3.08
C ALA A 136 9.92 15.52 2.89
N GLY A 137 10.20 16.14 1.75
CA GLY A 137 11.53 16.57 1.34
C GLY A 137 11.71 16.61 -0.18
N GLU A 138 12.88 17.07 -0.58
CA GLU A 138 13.36 17.02 -1.96
C GLU A 138 14.21 15.77 -2.12
N TRP A 139 13.90 14.95 -3.11
CA TRP A 139 14.53 13.65 -3.34
C TRP A 139 15.07 13.58 -4.76
N GLY A 140 16.28 13.02 -4.90
CA GLY A 140 16.96 13.05 -6.17
C GLY A 140 18.09 12.04 -6.30
N LYS A 141 18.87 12.15 -7.38
CA LYS A 141 20.05 11.30 -7.62
C LYS A 141 21.31 12.08 -7.32
N ARG A 142 22.23 11.49 -6.56
CA ARG A 142 23.54 12.12 -6.33
C ARG A 142 24.35 12.18 -7.62
N LYS A 143 24.82 13.38 -7.94
CA LYS A 143 25.73 13.67 -9.06
C LYS A 143 27.18 13.37 -8.66
N ALA A 144 28.06 13.29 -9.66
CA ALA A 144 29.49 13.03 -9.43
C ALA A 144 30.18 14.11 -8.60
N ASP A 145 29.66 15.35 -8.61
CA ASP A 145 30.17 16.47 -7.80
C ASP A 145 29.62 16.48 -6.35
N GLY A 146 28.79 15.49 -5.99
CA GLY A 146 28.19 15.35 -4.67
C GLY A 146 26.86 16.08 -4.48
N SER A 147 26.44 16.95 -5.41
CA SER A 147 25.12 17.60 -5.38
C SER A 147 23.98 16.62 -5.71
N ILE A 148 22.74 16.96 -5.34
CA ILE A 148 21.55 16.16 -5.64
C ILE A 148 20.84 16.72 -6.87
N ASP A 149 20.60 15.85 -7.85
CA ASP A 149 19.65 16.10 -8.95
C ASP A 149 18.23 15.83 -8.46
N VAL A 150 17.53 16.84 -7.99
CA VAL A 150 16.16 16.68 -7.45
C VAL A 150 15.21 16.25 -8.57
N ILE A 151 14.52 15.13 -8.35
CA ILE A 151 13.56 14.52 -9.29
C ILE A 151 12.15 14.60 -8.75
N VAL A 152 11.96 14.48 -7.43
CA VAL A 152 10.64 14.58 -6.79
C VAL A 152 10.69 15.41 -5.52
N VAL A 153 9.62 16.16 -5.27
CA VAL A 153 9.44 16.96 -4.06
C VAL A 153 8.11 16.57 -3.42
N PHE A 154 8.17 16.13 -2.17
CA PHE A 154 6.99 15.88 -1.33
C PHE A 154 6.94 16.96 -0.25
N ARG A 155 5.91 17.81 -0.28
CA ARG A 155 5.74 18.87 0.71
C ARG A 155 4.89 18.39 1.89
N GLU A 156 5.11 18.96 3.07
CA GLU A 156 4.37 18.62 4.30
C GLU A 156 2.86 18.89 4.19
N ASP A 157 2.46 19.82 3.33
CA ASP A 157 1.05 20.16 3.06
C ASP A 157 0.38 19.19 2.06
N GLY A 158 1.09 18.15 1.62
CA GLY A 158 0.60 17.17 0.65
C GLY A 158 0.80 17.56 -0.81
N ALA A 159 1.43 18.70 -1.11
CA ALA A 159 1.76 19.05 -2.49
C ALA A 159 2.93 18.22 -3.04
N TYR A 160 2.86 17.89 -4.32
CA TYR A 160 3.83 17.08 -5.05
C TYR A 160 4.35 17.84 -6.27
N GLU A 161 5.65 17.70 -6.53
CA GLU A 161 6.29 18.15 -7.76
C GLU A 161 7.24 17.06 -8.30
N GLY A 162 7.19 16.78 -9.60
CA GLY A 162 8.06 15.84 -10.29
C GLY A 162 8.78 16.51 -11.46
N TYR A 163 10.06 16.20 -11.64
CA TYR A 163 10.97 16.86 -12.58
C TYR A 163 11.77 15.83 -13.39
N GLY A 164 12.14 16.20 -14.62
CA GLY A 164 13.21 15.51 -15.34
C GLY A 164 14.59 15.81 -14.77
N SER A 165 15.59 15.10 -15.29
CA SER A 165 16.97 15.24 -14.81
C SER A 165 17.53 16.63 -15.11
N ASN A 166 18.09 17.30 -14.10
CA ASN A 166 18.61 18.66 -14.13
C ASN A 166 17.58 19.75 -14.43
N GLU A 167 16.29 19.47 -14.27
CA GLU A 167 15.24 20.46 -14.54
C GLU A 167 14.86 21.24 -13.28
N TYR A 168 14.94 20.65 -12.09
CA TYR A 168 14.64 21.37 -10.84
C TYR A 168 15.54 22.61 -10.65
N PRO A 169 14.99 23.78 -10.26
CA PRO A 169 13.59 24.07 -9.92
C PRO A 169 12.76 24.67 -11.07
N ASN A 170 13.19 24.55 -12.33
CA ASN A 170 12.42 25.02 -13.48
C ASN A 170 11.16 24.15 -13.68
N LYS A 171 10.01 24.81 -13.81
CA LYS A 171 8.70 24.17 -13.98
C LYS A 171 8.25 24.05 -15.43
N ASP A 172 9.12 24.37 -16.39
CA ASP A 172 8.82 24.26 -17.82
C ASP A 172 8.50 22.81 -18.23
N ASP A 173 9.13 21.82 -17.60
CA ASP A 173 8.93 20.40 -17.81
C ASP A 173 8.68 19.69 -16.46
N ALA A 174 7.56 20.02 -15.80
CA ALA A 174 7.25 19.52 -14.46
C ALA A 174 5.85 18.90 -14.36
N MET A 175 5.71 17.90 -13.48
CA MET A 175 4.43 17.36 -13.02
C MET A 175 4.09 17.95 -11.67
N ILE A 176 2.88 18.48 -11.50
CA ILE A 176 2.42 19.12 -10.27
C ILE A 176 1.14 18.43 -9.81
N GLY A 177 1.03 18.21 -8.51
CA GLY A 177 -0.23 17.75 -7.93
C GLY A 177 -0.12 17.48 -6.44
N THR A 178 -0.64 16.33 -5.99
CA THR A 178 -0.69 15.97 -4.57
C THR A 178 -0.16 14.58 -4.29
N TRP A 179 0.26 14.34 -3.04
CA TRP A 179 0.66 13.03 -2.56
C TRP A 179 -0.01 12.70 -1.23
N SER A 180 -0.18 11.40 -0.98
CA SER A 180 -0.62 10.87 0.31
C SER A 180 0.08 9.54 0.59
N TYR A 181 0.18 9.18 1.86
CA TYR A 181 0.76 7.91 2.29
C TYR A 181 -0.31 7.04 2.96
N ASP A 182 -0.41 5.79 2.52
CA ASP A 182 -1.21 4.77 3.20
C ASP A 182 -0.29 3.87 4.02
N TYR A 183 -0.30 4.07 5.34
CA TYR A 183 0.56 3.31 6.26
C TYR A 183 0.25 1.81 6.32
N ILE A 184 -0.96 1.39 5.93
CA ILE A 184 -1.35 -0.03 5.93
C ILE A 184 -0.67 -0.75 4.76
N THR A 185 -0.76 -0.17 3.56
CA THR A 185 -0.16 -0.73 2.35
C THR A 185 1.31 -0.35 2.19
N ARG A 186 1.78 0.68 2.92
CA ARG A 186 3.09 1.32 2.80
C ARG A 186 3.34 1.88 1.40
N SER A 187 2.27 2.42 0.82
CA SER A 187 2.29 2.96 -0.52
C SER A 187 2.07 4.46 -0.50
N LEU A 188 2.81 5.14 -1.37
CA LEU A 188 2.64 6.55 -1.65
C LEU A 188 1.76 6.71 -2.90
N ASN A 189 0.64 7.41 -2.75
CA ASN A 189 -0.28 7.71 -3.84
C ASN A 189 -0.04 9.12 -4.32
N ILE A 190 0.29 9.28 -5.59
CA ILE A 190 0.51 10.56 -6.27
C ILE A 190 -0.67 10.79 -7.20
N VAL A 191 -1.21 12.00 -7.18
CA VAL A 191 -2.18 12.49 -8.16
C VAL A 191 -1.51 13.63 -8.92
N ASN A 192 -1.44 13.52 -10.23
CA ASN A 192 -0.94 14.57 -11.12
C ASN A 192 -2.12 15.43 -11.57
N ASP A 193 -2.16 16.66 -11.11
CA ASP A 193 -3.21 17.63 -11.48
C ASP A 193 -2.84 18.38 -12.76
N THR A 194 -1.55 18.67 -12.95
CA THR A 194 -1.05 19.46 -14.09
C THR A 194 0.30 18.94 -14.55
N VAL A 195 0.51 18.90 -15.87
CA VAL A 195 1.80 18.58 -16.47
C VAL A 195 2.19 19.71 -17.41
N TYR A 196 3.42 20.19 -17.29
CA TYR A 196 4.01 21.15 -18.20
C TYR A 196 5.02 20.47 -19.11
N SER A 197 5.08 20.90 -20.37
CA SER A 197 6.20 20.62 -21.26
C SER A 197 6.61 21.87 -22.02
N SER A 198 7.89 22.21 -21.97
CA SER A 198 8.45 23.46 -22.51
C SER A 198 7.66 24.71 -22.10
N GLY A 199 7.20 24.75 -20.84
CA GLY A 199 6.47 25.88 -20.25
C GLY A 199 4.98 25.92 -20.58
N VAL A 200 4.47 24.93 -21.31
CA VAL A 200 3.06 24.87 -21.73
C VAL A 200 2.38 23.70 -21.04
N GLU A 201 1.18 23.94 -20.51
CA GLU A 201 0.35 22.87 -19.94
C GLU A 201 -0.07 21.88 -21.03
N VAL A 202 0.08 20.59 -20.74
CA VAL A 202 -0.27 19.48 -21.64
C VAL A 202 -1.18 18.48 -20.94
N ASP A 203 -1.83 17.62 -21.72
CA ASP A 203 -2.73 16.59 -21.18
C ASP A 203 -2.01 15.64 -20.22
N VAL A 204 -2.64 15.39 -19.07
CA VAL A 204 -2.14 14.47 -18.06
C VAL A 204 -2.37 13.02 -18.51
N VAL A 205 -1.33 12.40 -19.09
CA VAL A 205 -1.39 11.01 -19.57
C VAL A 205 -1.50 10.01 -18.41
N ARG A 206 -0.90 10.34 -17.25
CA ARG A 206 -0.91 9.50 -16.05
C ARG A 206 -1.43 10.29 -14.85
N PRO A 207 -2.76 10.31 -14.62
CA PRO A 207 -3.36 11.15 -13.58
C PRO A 207 -3.08 10.66 -12.16
N SER A 208 -2.78 9.38 -11.97
CA SER A 208 -2.42 8.85 -10.66
C SER A 208 -1.33 7.79 -10.76
N MET A 209 -0.54 7.68 -9.69
CA MET A 209 0.54 6.70 -9.55
C MET A 209 0.56 6.18 -8.12
N THR A 210 0.69 4.86 -7.96
CA THR A 210 0.90 4.26 -6.65
C THR A 210 2.32 3.70 -6.59
N MET A 211 3.05 4.10 -5.57
CA MET A 211 4.45 3.76 -5.36
C MET A 211 4.57 2.92 -4.08
N GLU A 212 4.92 1.64 -4.18
CA GLU A 212 5.30 0.83 -3.01
C GLU A 212 6.64 1.34 -2.48
N ILE A 213 6.71 1.70 -1.19
CA ILE A 213 7.98 2.04 -0.56
C ILE A 213 8.66 0.74 -0.13
N GLN A 214 9.82 0.47 -0.73
CA GLN A 214 10.56 -0.78 -0.54
C GLN A 214 11.66 -0.67 0.52
N SER A 215 12.23 0.52 0.73
CA SER A 215 13.18 0.79 1.82
C SER A 215 13.19 2.28 2.17
N PHE A 216 13.42 2.62 3.44
CA PHE A 216 13.53 4.00 3.90
C PHE A 216 14.39 4.13 5.16
N ASN A 217 15.38 5.05 5.12
CA ASN A 217 16.25 5.33 6.27
C ASN A 217 16.32 6.83 6.66
N GLY A 218 15.44 7.67 6.09
CA GLY A 218 15.43 9.11 6.31
C GLY A 218 16.36 9.91 5.40
N SER A 219 17.45 9.31 4.92
CA SER A 219 18.36 9.90 3.91
C SER A 219 18.20 9.33 2.51
N GLU A 220 17.65 8.12 2.41
CA GLU A 220 17.45 7.39 1.16
C GLU A 220 16.05 6.76 1.14
N ILE A 221 15.48 6.69 -0.05
CA ILE A 221 14.21 6.04 -0.32
C ILE A 221 14.32 5.18 -1.59
N GLN A 222 13.80 3.96 -1.52
CA GLN A 222 13.54 3.11 -2.67
C GLN A 222 12.04 2.94 -2.84
N MET A 223 11.53 3.23 -4.04
CA MET A 223 10.12 3.10 -4.39
C MET A 223 9.97 2.29 -5.66
N MET A 224 8.93 1.48 -5.74
CA MET A 224 8.53 0.78 -6.96
C MET A 224 7.17 1.27 -7.41
N ASP A 225 7.08 1.66 -8.67
CA ASP A 225 5.80 1.92 -9.31
C ASP A 225 5.03 0.61 -9.49
N VAL A 226 3.85 0.50 -8.90
CA VAL A 226 3.08 -0.75 -8.89
C VAL A 226 2.56 -1.15 -10.28
N ASP A 227 2.38 -0.20 -11.19
CA ASP A 227 1.87 -0.47 -12.54
C ASP A 227 2.99 -0.89 -13.48
N SER A 228 4.11 -0.15 -13.46
CA SER A 228 5.22 -0.37 -14.38
C SER A 228 6.30 -1.32 -13.83
N LEU A 229 6.27 -1.60 -12.53
CA LEU A 229 7.28 -2.36 -11.78
C LEU A 229 8.69 -1.74 -11.82
N ASN A 230 8.80 -0.49 -12.28
CA ASN A 230 10.05 0.24 -12.28
C ASN A 230 10.41 0.66 -10.86
N THR A 231 11.67 0.45 -10.50
CA THR A 231 12.21 0.84 -9.19
C THR A 231 13.02 2.11 -9.31
N PHE A 232 12.80 3.02 -8.38
CA PHE A 232 13.46 4.32 -8.25
C PHE A 232 14.17 4.39 -6.91
N LYS A 233 15.41 4.86 -6.92
CA LYS A 233 16.25 5.06 -5.74
C LYS A 233 16.65 6.52 -5.70
N TYR A 234 16.34 7.18 -4.58
CA TYR A 234 16.63 8.59 -4.39
C TYR A 234 17.27 8.84 -3.03
N GLU A 235 18.12 9.86 -3.00
CA GLU A 235 18.72 10.43 -1.80
C GLU A 235 18.04 11.76 -1.48
N LYS A 236 17.92 12.07 -0.20
CA LYS A 236 17.34 13.34 0.28
C LYS A 236 18.33 14.48 0.02
N ASN A 237 17.83 15.58 -0.52
CA ASN A 237 18.57 16.83 -0.61
C ASN A 237 18.61 17.47 0.79
N ASN A 238 19.81 17.65 1.34
CA ASN A 238 20.02 18.22 2.68
C ASN A 238 20.26 19.73 2.63
#